data_AF-A0AAU4XQC3-F1
#
_entry.id   AF-A0AAU4XQC3-F1
#
_cell.length_a   1.000
_cell.length_b   1.000
_cell.length_c   1.000
_cell.angle_alpha   90.00
_cell.angle_beta   90.00
_cell.angle_gamma   90.00
#
_symmetry.space_group_name_H-M   'P 1'
#
loop_
_entity.id
_entity.type
_entity.pdbx_description
1 polymer ?
#
loop_
_entity_poly.entity_id
_entity_poly.type
_entity_poly.pdbx_seq_one_letter_code
_entity_poly.pdbx_strand_id
1 'polypeptide(L)'
;MARGMPLIGTRKKLAVAAAAAGLVLAFSGQAQAADYEKSTDDGCASVVGAYDYQRVGTAGGYPLYNTSWDFKIWDNCSDGRGAGLFTTYRKWESGEWKYHSLTKLGSDTNGFNGTPGYAKDGRGYNVRDVGLYVCFIEAGGYANWNSCRGLL
;
A
#
# COMPACT_ATOMS: atom_id res chain seq x y z
N MET A 1 -10.38 -38.71 45.57
CA MET A 1 -9.21 -37.93 45.07
C MET A 1 -9.22 -38.02 43.55
N ALA A 2 -9.77 -37.00 42.87
CA ALA A 2 -9.85 -36.95 41.41
C ALA A 2 -8.58 -36.28 40.85
N ARG A 3 -7.84 -36.98 39.99
CA ARG A 3 -6.68 -36.44 39.26
C ARG A 3 -7.16 -35.96 37.88
N GLY A 4 -7.08 -34.66 37.65
CA GLY A 4 -7.57 -33.98 36.45
C GLY A 4 -6.71 -34.23 35.21
N MET A 5 -7.39 -34.30 34.07
CA MET A 5 -6.83 -34.29 32.72
C MET A 5 -6.25 -32.90 32.38
N PRO A 6 -5.10 -32.79 31.69
CA PRO A 6 -4.66 -31.53 31.12
C PRO A 6 -5.47 -31.22 29.85
N LEU A 7 -6.27 -30.15 29.91
CA LEU A 7 -6.88 -29.50 28.76
C LEU A 7 -5.77 -28.99 27.82
N ILE A 8 -5.70 -29.58 26.62
CA ILE A 8 -4.86 -29.11 25.51
C ILE A 8 -5.48 -27.79 25.03
N GLY A 9 -4.95 -26.70 25.59
CA GLY A 9 -5.36 -25.34 25.28
C GLY A 9 -5.08 -24.99 23.82
N THR A 10 -6.17 -24.77 23.08
CA THR A 10 -6.18 -24.20 21.73
C THR A 10 -5.52 -22.82 21.78
N ARG A 11 -4.27 -22.69 21.32
CA ARG A 11 -3.61 -21.39 21.13
C ARG A 11 -4.32 -20.66 19.98
N LYS A 12 -5.37 -19.91 20.32
CA LYS A 12 -5.95 -18.88 19.46
C LYS A 12 -4.85 -17.91 19.08
N LYS A 13 -4.47 -17.89 17.80
CA LYS A 13 -3.60 -16.87 17.21
C LYS A 13 -4.39 -15.56 17.18
N LEU A 14 -4.37 -14.83 18.29
CA LEU A 14 -4.64 -13.39 18.30
C LEU A 14 -3.42 -12.73 17.65
N ALA A 15 -3.40 -12.71 16.31
CA ALA A 15 -2.46 -11.87 15.58
C ALA A 15 -2.99 -10.44 15.65
N VAL A 16 -2.43 -9.74 16.63
CA VAL A 16 -2.32 -8.29 16.79
C VAL A 16 -2.62 -7.52 15.50
N ALA A 17 -3.74 -6.82 15.48
CA ALA A 17 -4.01 -5.75 14.52
C ALA A 17 -3.07 -4.58 14.84
N ALA A 18 -1.88 -4.60 14.22
CA ALA A 18 -0.98 -3.47 14.25
C ALA A 18 -1.51 -2.42 13.27
N ALA A 19 -1.85 -1.26 13.81
CA ALA A 19 -2.40 -0.14 13.08
C ALA A 19 -1.38 0.37 12.05
N ALA A 20 -1.57 -0.02 10.79
CA ALA A 20 -1.11 0.81 9.68
C ALA A 20 -1.92 2.11 9.76
N ALA A 21 -1.36 3.12 10.42
CA ALA A 21 -1.84 4.49 10.31
C ALA A 21 -1.48 4.98 8.90
N GLY A 22 -2.13 4.39 7.89
CA GLY A 22 -2.30 5.04 6.62
C GLY A 22 -3.10 6.30 6.91
N LEU A 23 -2.53 7.44 6.56
CA LEU A 23 -3.38 8.59 6.27
C LEU A 23 -4.41 8.06 5.24
N VAL A 24 -5.67 8.46 5.37
CA VAL A 24 -6.65 8.18 4.33
C VAL A 24 -6.99 9.53 3.80
N LEU A 25 -6.42 9.90 2.67
CA LEU A 25 -6.83 11.12 2.00
C LEU A 25 -8.31 11.05 1.64
N ALA A 26 -9.11 11.85 2.33
CA ALA A 26 -10.42 12.24 1.87
C ALA A 26 -10.22 13.22 0.70
N PHE A 27 -10.31 12.72 -0.53
CA PHE A 27 -10.22 13.51 -1.76
C PHE A 27 -11.25 14.65 -1.77
N SER A 28 -10.91 15.83 -1.25
CA SER A 28 -11.84 16.95 -1.06
C SER A 28 -12.01 17.85 -2.29
N GLY A 29 -11.54 17.42 -3.47
CA GLY A 29 -11.52 18.24 -4.70
C GLY A 29 -11.96 17.51 -5.98
N GLN A 30 -12.15 18.27 -7.07
CA GLN A 30 -12.51 17.73 -8.39
C GLN A 30 -11.34 17.10 -9.14
N ALA A 31 -10.13 17.62 -8.95
CA ALA A 31 -8.89 17.01 -9.40
C ALA A 31 -7.73 17.53 -8.55
N GLN A 32 -6.68 16.73 -8.39
CA GLN A 32 -5.42 17.16 -7.76
C GLN A 32 -4.28 16.31 -8.33
N ALA A 33 -3.22 16.99 -8.73
CA ALA A 33 -1.91 16.42 -8.94
C ALA A 33 -1.01 16.87 -7.79
N ALA A 34 -0.23 15.95 -7.23
CA ALA A 34 0.79 16.32 -6.26
C ALA A 34 2.00 15.39 -6.39
N ASP A 35 3.17 15.98 -6.12
CA ASP A 35 4.41 15.25 -5.96
C ASP A 35 4.49 14.72 -4.52
N TYR A 36 4.84 13.45 -4.40
CA TYR A 36 4.97 12.74 -3.14
C TYR A 36 6.37 12.16 -3.01
N GLU A 37 6.94 12.36 -1.84
CA GLU A 37 8.19 11.73 -1.41
C GLU A 37 7.97 11.09 -0.05
N LYS A 38 8.37 9.83 0.09
CA LYS A 38 8.29 9.13 1.37
C LYS A 38 9.32 8.04 1.46
N SER A 39 9.80 7.80 2.68
CA SER A 39 10.68 6.68 2.99
C SER A 39 10.15 5.85 4.16
N THR A 40 10.67 4.65 4.30
CA THR A 40 10.61 3.89 5.56
C THR A 40 11.39 4.61 6.66
N ASP A 41 11.16 4.25 7.93
CA ASP A 41 11.77 4.94 9.08
C ASP A 41 13.30 4.85 9.10
N ASP A 42 13.85 3.78 8.55
CA ASP A 42 15.28 3.55 8.39
C ASP A 42 15.85 4.20 7.11
N GLY A 43 15.01 4.81 6.27
CA GLY A 43 15.40 5.43 5.00
C GLY A 43 15.79 4.44 3.90
N CYS A 44 15.72 3.13 4.17
CA CYS A 44 16.20 2.11 3.26
C CYS A 44 15.30 1.88 2.06
N ALA A 45 13.98 2.02 2.19
CA ALA A 45 13.07 2.04 1.06
C ALA A 45 12.49 3.44 0.91
N SER A 46 12.61 4.04 -0.27
CA SER A 46 12.01 5.35 -0.56
C SER A 46 11.33 5.39 -1.91
N VAL A 47 10.37 6.30 -2.03
CA VAL A 47 9.63 6.55 -3.26
C VAL A 47 9.52 8.04 -3.49
N VAL A 48 9.65 8.44 -4.75
CA VAL A 48 9.46 9.82 -5.20
C VAL A 48 8.74 9.82 -6.53
N GLY A 49 7.74 10.67 -6.68
CA GLY A 49 6.97 10.74 -7.91
C GLY A 49 5.68 11.50 -7.78
N ALA A 50 4.84 11.41 -8.80
CA ALA A 50 3.58 12.13 -8.88
C ALA A 50 2.40 11.17 -8.75
N TYR A 51 1.35 11.65 -8.09
CA TYR A 51 0.05 11.02 -8.08
C TYR A 51 -1.01 12.06 -8.42
N ASP A 52 -1.84 11.74 -9.39
CA ASP A 52 -2.98 12.55 -9.80
C ASP A 52 -4.28 11.77 -9.59
N TYR A 53 -5.33 12.50 -9.23
CA TYR A 53 -6.68 11.98 -9.25
C TYR A 53 -7.66 13.01 -9.83
N GLN A 54 -8.70 12.50 -10.47
CA GLN A 54 -9.81 13.28 -11.00
C GLN A 54 -11.14 12.61 -10.64
N ARG A 55 -12.06 13.39 -10.08
CA ARG A 55 -13.43 12.92 -9.84
C ARG A 55 -14.16 12.74 -11.18
N VAL A 56 -14.70 11.56 -11.40
CA VAL A 56 -15.39 11.20 -12.65
C VAL A 56 -16.88 10.90 -12.47
N GLY A 57 -17.36 10.78 -11.23
CA GLY A 57 -18.77 10.55 -10.97
C GLY A 57 -19.08 10.18 -9.54
N THR A 58 -20.14 9.39 -9.37
CA THR A 58 -20.60 8.85 -8.10
C THR A 58 -21.17 7.44 -8.27
N ALA A 59 -20.93 6.55 -7.31
CA ALA A 59 -21.55 5.22 -7.23
C ALA A 59 -21.90 4.88 -5.78
N GLY A 60 -23.06 4.26 -5.56
CA GLY A 60 -23.51 3.86 -4.23
C GLY A 60 -23.51 5.01 -3.19
N GLY A 61 -23.73 6.26 -3.64
CA GLY A 61 -23.72 7.46 -2.78
C GLY A 61 -22.35 8.09 -2.52
N TYR A 62 -21.26 7.58 -3.11
CA TYR A 62 -19.90 8.09 -2.89
C TYR A 62 -19.25 8.54 -4.20
N PRO A 63 -18.33 9.52 -4.15
CA PRO A 63 -17.59 9.97 -5.33
C PRO A 63 -16.67 8.87 -5.90
N LEU A 64 -16.56 8.85 -7.22
CA LEU A 64 -15.66 8.01 -7.99
C LEU A 64 -14.51 8.84 -8.54
N TYR A 65 -13.31 8.29 -8.48
CA TYR A 65 -12.09 8.93 -8.98
C TYR A 65 -11.39 8.02 -10.00
N ASN A 66 -10.85 8.64 -11.04
CA ASN A 66 -9.79 8.07 -11.84
C ASN A 66 -8.47 8.59 -11.28
N THR A 67 -7.43 7.76 -11.31
CA THR A 67 -6.15 8.08 -10.69
C THR A 67 -5.03 7.72 -11.66
N SER A 68 -3.95 8.49 -11.67
CA SER A 68 -2.74 8.17 -12.40
C SER A 68 -1.51 8.35 -11.51
N TRP A 69 -0.44 7.63 -11.80
CA TRP A 69 0.78 7.70 -11.01
C TRP A 69 2.03 7.43 -11.84
N ASP A 70 3.11 8.10 -11.44
CA ASP A 70 4.45 7.85 -11.92
C ASP A 70 5.43 7.98 -10.75
N PHE A 71 5.96 6.86 -10.29
CA PHE A 71 6.89 6.79 -9.16
C PHE A 71 8.20 6.10 -9.51
N LYS A 72 9.28 6.65 -8.96
CA LYS A 72 10.57 5.99 -8.80
C LYS A 72 10.64 5.39 -7.39
N ILE A 73 11.14 4.18 -7.31
CA ILE A 73 11.25 3.40 -6.08
C ILE A 73 12.71 3.06 -5.88
N TRP A 74 13.25 3.37 -4.72
CA TRP A 74 14.65 3.18 -4.39
C TRP A 74 14.79 2.21 -3.23
N ASP A 75 15.64 1.22 -3.42
CA ASP A 75 16.27 0.50 -2.32
C ASP A 75 17.67 1.09 -2.05
N ASN A 76 17.78 1.81 -0.94
CA ASN A 76 18.96 2.54 -0.51
C ASN A 76 19.90 1.71 0.38
N CYS A 77 19.51 0.48 0.77
CA CYS A 77 20.27 -0.32 1.74
C CYS A 77 20.66 -1.69 1.19
N SER A 78 21.89 -2.12 1.48
CA SER A 78 22.36 -3.47 1.15
C SER A 78 22.00 -4.47 2.26
N ASP A 79 20.70 -4.60 2.54
CA ASP A 79 20.18 -5.49 3.60
C ASP A 79 19.55 -6.80 3.06
N GLY A 80 19.58 -6.97 1.73
CA GLY A 80 19.03 -8.14 1.03
C GLY A 80 17.50 -8.11 0.88
N ARG A 81 16.85 -7.00 1.24
CA ARG A 81 15.45 -6.73 0.94
C ARG A 81 15.34 -5.91 -0.34
N GLY A 82 14.11 -5.73 -0.82
CA GLY A 82 13.84 -4.74 -1.86
C GLY A 82 12.86 -3.69 -1.37
N ALA A 83 12.60 -2.69 -2.20
CA ALA A 83 11.60 -1.66 -1.96
C ALA A 83 10.39 -1.85 -2.89
N GLY A 84 9.18 -1.59 -2.41
CA GLY A 84 7.96 -1.69 -3.20
C GLY A 84 6.95 -0.59 -2.91
N LEU A 85 6.25 -0.16 -3.95
CA LEU A 85 5.10 0.73 -3.84
C LEU A 85 3.82 -0.08 -3.95
N PHE A 86 2.93 0.10 -2.99
CA PHE A 86 1.66 -0.59 -2.87
C PHE A 86 0.52 0.40 -2.73
N THR A 87 -0.68 -0.01 -3.14
CA THR A 87 -1.89 0.77 -2.94
C THR A 87 -2.99 -0.05 -2.27
N THR A 88 -3.84 0.64 -1.53
CA THR A 88 -5.14 0.16 -1.07
C THR A 88 -6.22 1.04 -1.67
N TYR A 89 -7.35 0.49 -2.08
CA TYR A 89 -8.47 1.28 -2.59
C TYR A 89 -9.79 0.53 -2.45
N ARG A 90 -10.91 1.23 -2.59
CA ARG A 90 -12.22 0.60 -2.83
C ARG A 90 -12.65 0.81 -4.27
N LYS A 91 -13.25 -0.21 -4.86
CA LYS A 91 -13.77 -0.17 -6.24
C LYS A 91 -15.23 -0.61 -6.25
N TRP A 92 -16.05 0.06 -7.06
CA TRP A 92 -17.45 -0.30 -7.22
C TRP A 92 -17.57 -1.45 -8.22
N GLU A 93 -17.97 -2.62 -7.72
CA GLU A 93 -18.05 -3.86 -8.50
C GLU A 93 -19.37 -4.55 -8.16
N SER A 94 -20.13 -4.95 -9.17
CA SER A 94 -21.39 -5.70 -8.98
C SER A 94 -22.40 -5.03 -8.04
N GLY A 95 -22.42 -3.69 -7.97
CA GLY A 95 -23.36 -2.96 -7.12
C GLY A 95 -22.93 -2.81 -5.65
N GLU A 96 -21.67 -3.12 -5.32
CA GLU A 96 -21.12 -2.95 -3.99
C GLU A 96 -19.69 -2.40 -4.02
N TRP A 97 -19.25 -1.82 -2.89
CA TRP A 97 -17.88 -1.35 -2.72
C TRP A 97 -16.99 -2.49 -2.23
N LYS A 98 -16.06 -2.95 -3.08
CA LYS A 98 -15.07 -3.96 -2.70
C LYS A 98 -13.75 -3.33 -2.34
N TYR A 99 -13.17 -3.77 -1.23
CA TYR A 99 -11.86 -3.33 -0.77
C TYR A 99 -10.77 -4.17 -1.42
N HIS A 100 -9.79 -3.48 -2.00
CA HIS A 100 -8.59 -4.04 -2.59
C HIS A 100 -7.39 -3.56 -1.78
N SER A 101 -6.63 -4.50 -1.22
CA SER A 101 -5.48 -4.21 -0.37
C SER A 101 -4.18 -4.66 -1.01
N LEU A 102 -3.09 -3.93 -0.78
CA LEU A 102 -1.74 -4.29 -1.19
C LEU A 102 -1.61 -4.62 -2.69
N THR A 103 -2.32 -3.89 -3.53
CA THR A 103 -2.07 -3.99 -4.96
C THR A 103 -0.70 -3.39 -5.24
N LYS A 104 0.24 -4.24 -5.66
CA LYS A 104 1.59 -3.81 -6.00
C LYS A 104 1.57 -2.94 -7.25
N LEU A 105 2.11 -1.73 -7.15
CA LEU A 105 2.22 -0.80 -8.28
C LEU A 105 3.58 -0.91 -8.97
N GLY A 106 4.63 -1.20 -8.21
CA GLY A 106 5.99 -1.37 -8.71
C GLY A 106 6.94 -1.79 -7.58
N SER A 107 8.17 -2.13 -7.94
CA SER A 107 9.21 -2.44 -6.97
C SER A 107 10.60 -2.31 -7.55
N ASP A 108 11.55 -2.07 -6.66
CA ASP A 108 12.96 -2.39 -6.83
C ASP A 108 13.24 -3.73 -6.13
N THR A 109 13.35 -4.81 -6.93
CA THR A 109 13.62 -6.17 -6.44
C THR A 109 15.10 -6.55 -6.51
N ASN A 110 15.93 -5.72 -7.15
CA ASN A 110 17.31 -6.08 -7.46
C ASN A 110 18.28 -5.72 -6.32
N GLY A 111 17.77 -5.19 -5.21
CA GLY A 111 18.58 -4.73 -4.09
C GLY A 111 19.35 -3.44 -4.43
N PHE A 112 20.09 -2.92 -3.45
CA PHE A 112 21.05 -1.81 -3.58
C PHE A 112 22.00 -1.95 -4.79
N ASN A 113 21.55 -1.50 -5.96
CA ASN A 113 22.32 -1.56 -7.22
C ASN A 113 22.28 -0.23 -7.98
N GLY A 114 21.89 0.86 -7.30
CA GLY A 114 21.83 2.21 -7.85
C GLY A 114 20.84 2.39 -9.01
N THR A 115 20.08 1.34 -9.37
CA THR A 115 19.07 1.34 -10.42
C THR A 115 17.71 1.25 -9.77
N PRO A 116 16.89 2.33 -9.81
CA PRO A 116 15.61 2.32 -9.13
C PRO A 116 14.61 1.39 -9.82
N GLY A 117 13.68 0.88 -9.03
CA GLY A 117 12.41 0.34 -9.49
C GLY A 117 11.47 1.45 -9.93
N TYR A 118 10.40 1.07 -10.63
CA TYR A 118 9.42 2.03 -11.12
C TYR A 118 7.99 1.52 -11.04
N ALA A 119 7.07 2.46 -10.85
CA ALA A 119 5.64 2.32 -11.08
C ALA A 119 5.20 3.43 -12.04
N LYS A 120 5.45 3.27 -13.35
CA LYS A 120 5.20 4.29 -14.38
C LYS A 120 3.84 4.12 -15.05
N ASP A 121 3.28 5.23 -15.50
CA ASP A 121 2.11 5.32 -16.37
C ASP A 121 0.90 4.51 -15.88
N GLY A 122 0.84 4.25 -14.58
CA GLY A 122 -0.18 3.41 -14.00
C GLY A 122 -1.48 4.18 -13.85
N ARG A 123 -2.61 3.48 -14.01
CA ARG A 123 -3.94 4.07 -13.95
C ARG A 123 -4.89 3.23 -13.13
N GLY A 124 -5.67 3.90 -12.29
CA GLY A 124 -6.80 3.36 -11.56
C GLY A 124 -8.09 4.00 -12.07
N TYR A 125 -9.16 3.22 -12.18
CA TYR A 125 -10.44 3.69 -12.68
C TYR A 125 -11.56 3.37 -11.70
N ASN A 126 -12.45 4.34 -11.49
CA ASN A 126 -13.64 4.18 -10.65
C ASN A 126 -13.32 3.72 -9.22
N VAL A 127 -12.30 4.33 -8.60
CA VAL A 127 -11.82 4.01 -7.26
C VAL A 127 -12.17 5.11 -6.25
N ARG A 128 -12.03 4.79 -4.96
CA ARG A 128 -12.10 5.72 -3.82
C ARG A 128 -11.23 5.21 -2.67
N ASP A 129 -11.08 6.04 -1.63
CA ASP A 129 -10.34 5.72 -0.40
C ASP A 129 -8.95 5.14 -0.72
N VAL A 130 -8.23 5.81 -1.64
CA VAL A 130 -6.93 5.31 -2.10
C VAL A 130 -5.87 5.68 -1.08
N GLY A 131 -5.13 4.67 -0.62
CA GLY A 131 -3.90 4.83 0.16
C GLY A 131 -2.71 4.36 -0.68
N LEU A 132 -1.57 5.02 -0.51
CA LEU A 132 -0.30 4.61 -1.12
C LEU A 132 0.69 4.29 -0.01
N TYR A 133 1.50 3.26 -0.20
CA TYR A 133 2.42 2.77 0.82
C TYR A 133 3.75 2.36 0.19
N VAL A 134 4.85 2.85 0.76
CA VAL A 134 6.18 2.28 0.51
C VAL A 134 6.44 1.20 1.55
N CYS A 135 6.88 0.03 1.11
CA CYS A 135 7.15 -1.11 1.99
C CYS A 135 8.46 -1.79 1.60
N PHE A 136 9.07 -2.49 2.54
CA PHE A 136 10.05 -3.50 2.18
C PHE A 136 9.36 -4.72 1.58
N ILE A 137 10.03 -5.31 0.59
CA ILE A 137 9.64 -6.58 -0.02
C ILE A 137 10.69 -7.65 0.25
N GLU A 138 10.22 -8.87 0.51
CA GLU A 138 11.07 -10.04 0.71
C GLU A 138 11.34 -10.77 -0.62
N ALA A 139 12.27 -11.73 -0.61
CA ALA A 139 12.54 -12.61 -1.74
C ALA A 139 11.25 -13.36 -2.14
N GLY A 140 10.66 -12.95 -3.28
CA GLY A 140 9.33 -13.39 -3.72
C GLY A 140 8.37 -12.24 -4.04
N GLY A 141 8.74 -11.00 -3.69
CA GLY A 141 8.03 -9.79 -4.10
C GLY A 141 6.80 -9.43 -3.27
N TYR A 142 6.59 -10.10 -2.13
CA TYR A 142 5.53 -9.82 -1.17
C TYR A 142 5.92 -8.69 -0.21
N ALA A 143 4.95 -7.84 0.13
CA ALA A 143 5.13 -6.77 1.12
C ALA A 143 5.10 -7.31 2.55
N ASN A 144 5.94 -6.75 3.42
CA ASN A 144 5.81 -6.90 4.86
C ASN A 144 5.03 -5.70 5.44
N TRP A 145 3.78 -5.90 5.85
CA TRP A 145 2.92 -4.81 6.36
C TRP A 145 3.55 -4.02 7.52
N ASN A 146 4.34 -4.66 8.38
CA ASN A 146 4.97 -4.00 9.52
C ASN A 146 6.03 -2.99 9.09
N SER A 147 6.50 -3.11 7.86
CA SER A 147 7.54 -2.29 7.28
C SER A 147 6.98 -1.19 6.35
N CYS A 148 5.66 -1.17 6.13
CA CYS A 148 5.01 -0.20 5.27
C CYS A 148 4.87 1.19 5.92
N ARG A 149 5.04 2.24 5.12
CA ARG A 149 4.77 3.64 5.48
C ARG A 149 3.84 4.28 4.47
N GLY A 150 2.78 4.89 4.98
CA GLY A 150 1.77 5.58 4.18
C GLY A 150 2.30 6.87 3.58
N LEU A 151 2.02 7.07 2.29
CA LEU A 151 2.19 8.31 1.54
C LEU A 151 0.91 9.15 1.58
N LEU A 152 -0.23 8.49 1.34
CA LEU A 152 -1.59 9.05 1.25
C LEU A 152 -2.52 8.31 2.19
#